data_AF-N9LRE1-F1
#
_entry.id   AF-N9LRE1-F1
#
_cell.length_a   1.000
_cell.length_b   1.000
_cell.length_c   1.000
_cell.angle_alpha   90.00
_cell.angle_beta   90.00
_cell.angle_gamma   90.00
#
_symmetry.space_group_name_H-M   'P 1'
#
loop_
_entity.id
_entity.type
_entity.pdbx_description
1 polymer ?
#
loop_
_entity_poly.entity_id
_entity_poly.type
_entity_poly.pdbx_seq_one_letter_code
_entity_poly.pdbx_strand_id
1 'polypeptide(L)'
;MRTGLKAKIIQVCDEKIAKNGDNVGLSFYAFFANKNDDPERLMEAAHWWIMQHQLNHFEKATKIKALILAQADERPDLKHNTPRR
;
A
#
# COMPACT_ATOMS: atom_id res chain seq x y z
N MET A 1 -6.91 5.32 0.70
CA MET A 1 -5.72 5.54 -0.15
C MET A 1 -6.05 5.33 -1.63
N ARG A 2 -5.59 6.22 -2.52
CA ARG A 2 -5.82 6.21 -3.98
C ARG A 2 -5.27 4.93 -4.63
N THR A 3 -5.96 4.42 -5.65
CA THR A 3 -5.59 3.17 -6.35
C THR A 3 -4.18 3.23 -6.96
N GLY A 4 -3.78 4.37 -7.52
CA GLY A 4 -2.44 4.54 -8.10
C GLY A 4 -1.31 4.41 -7.06
N LEU A 5 -1.52 4.94 -5.85
CA LEU A 5 -0.54 4.82 -4.76
C LEU A 5 -0.49 3.39 -4.23
N LYS A 6 -1.63 2.71 -4.08
CA LYS A 6 -1.69 1.28 -3.73
C LYS A 6 -0.88 0.41 -4.72
N ALA A 7 -1.09 0.60 -6.02
CA ALA A 7 -0.36 -0.13 -7.06
C ALA A 7 1.15 0.12 -7.00
N LYS A 8 1.56 1.38 -6.78
CA LYS A 8 2.98 1.76 -6.63
C LYS A 8 3.62 1.07 -5.42
N ILE A 9 2.93 1.03 -4.28
CA ILE A 9 3.43 0.36 -3.07
C ILE A 9 3.65 -1.13 -3.33
N ILE A 10 2.68 -1.81 -3.95
CA ILE A 10 2.81 -3.24 -4.30
C ILE A 10 4.01 -3.46 -5.21
N GLN A 11 4.14 -2.68 -6.29
CA GLN A 11 5.26 -2.79 -7.22
C GLN A 11 6.61 -2.66 -6.50
N VAL A 12 6.77 -1.64 -5.64
CA VAL A 12 8.01 -1.42 -4.91
C VAL A 12 8.29 -2.55 -3.91
N CYS A 13 7.27 -3.08 -3.23
CA CYS A 13 7.43 -4.22 -2.35
C CYS A 13 7.93 -5.45 -3.14
N ASP A 14 7.33 -5.74 -4.29
CA ASP A 14 7.71 -6.88 -5.12
C ASP A 14 9.13 -6.75 -5.66
N GLU A 15 9.51 -5.57 -6.16
CA GLU A 15 10.86 -5.29 -6.63
C GLU A 15 11.90 -5.47 -5.51
N LYS A 16 11.58 -5.03 -4.29
CA LYS A 16 12.50 -5.11 -3.14
C LYS A 16 12.60 -6.54 -2.61
N ILE A 17 11.50 -7.27 -2.57
CA ILE A 17 11.48 -8.69 -2.19
C ILE A 17 12.30 -9.51 -3.19
N ALA A 18 12.08 -9.31 -4.50
CA ALA A 18 12.82 -10.02 -5.52
C ALA A 18 14.34 -9.78 -5.46
N LYS A 19 14.76 -8.57 -5.07
CA LYS A 19 16.19 -8.18 -4.98
C LYS A 19 16.84 -8.58 -3.66
N ASN A 20 16.13 -8.45 -2.54
CA ASN A 20 16.70 -8.51 -1.18
C ASN A 20 16.12 -9.63 -0.31
N GLY A 21 15.15 -10.39 -0.81
CA GLY A 21 14.42 -11.44 -0.09
C GLY A 21 13.27 -10.92 0.79
N ASP A 22 12.50 -11.87 1.32
CA ASP A 22 11.23 -11.62 2.03
C ASP A 22 11.37 -10.86 3.36
N ASN A 23 12.58 -10.80 3.91
CA ASN A 23 12.88 -10.12 5.16
C ASN A 23 13.26 -8.65 4.99
N VAL A 24 13.23 -8.12 3.76
CA VAL A 24 13.56 -6.71 3.51
C VAL A 24 12.59 -5.77 4.24
N GLY A 25 13.16 -4.88 5.05
CA GLY A 25 12.44 -3.79 5.71
C GLY A 25 12.36 -2.56 4.82
N LEU A 26 11.18 -1.96 4.73
CA LEU A 26 10.92 -0.73 3.98
C LEU A 26 10.30 0.32 4.91
N SER A 27 10.57 1.59 4.62
CA SER A 27 9.83 2.73 5.16
C SER A 27 8.94 3.31 4.06
N PHE A 28 7.95 4.13 4.41
CA PHE A 28 7.06 4.74 3.41
C PHE A 28 7.80 5.61 2.38
N TYR A 29 8.98 6.14 2.73
CA TYR A 29 9.83 6.88 1.80
C TYR A 29 10.32 6.01 0.63
N ALA A 30 10.38 4.68 0.78
CA ALA A 30 10.83 3.78 -0.27
C ALA A 30 9.95 3.81 -1.53
N PHE A 31 8.73 4.34 -1.43
CA PHE A 31 7.78 4.41 -2.55
C PHE A 31 8.03 5.59 -3.50
N PHE A 32 8.92 6.50 -3.13
CA PHE A 32 9.18 7.77 -3.82
C PHE A 32 10.64 7.85 -4.25
N ALA A 33 10.89 8.31 -5.48
CA ALA A 33 12.25 8.54 -5.98
C ALA A 33 12.91 9.76 -5.33
N ASN A 34 12.11 10.77 -5.01
CA ASN A 34 12.52 11.99 -4.31
C ASN A 34 11.39 12.45 -3.38
N LYS A 35 11.76 13.04 -2.24
CA LYS A 35 10.84 13.40 -1.16
C LYS A 35 9.88 14.53 -1.54
N ASN A 36 10.22 15.33 -2.56
CA ASN A 36 9.48 16.56 -2.90
C ASN A 36 8.77 16.50 -4.26
N ASP A 37 8.85 15.40 -5.00
CA ASP A 37 8.26 15.31 -6.35
C ASP A 37 6.73 15.24 -6.31
N ASP A 38 6.18 14.61 -5.28
CA ASP A 38 4.73 14.48 -5.06
C ASP A 38 4.41 14.54 -3.55
N PRO A 39 4.42 15.76 -2.97
CA PRO A 39 4.21 15.94 -1.54
C PRO A 39 2.82 15.46 -1.08
N GLU A 40 1.79 15.55 -1.95
CA GLU A 40 0.46 15.04 -1.62
C GLU A 40 0.47 13.53 -1.43
N ARG A 41 1.07 12.77 -2.36
CA ARG A 41 1.16 11.31 -2.21
C ARG A 41 2.07 10.92 -1.06
N LEU A 42 3.12 11.68 -0.77
CA LEU A 42 3.97 11.45 0.39
C LEU A 42 3.15 11.56 1.68
N MET A 43 2.36 12.63 1.83
CA MET A 43 1.50 12.83 3.00
C MET A 43 0.41 11.77 3.10
N GLU A 44 -0.18 11.36 1.97
CA GLU A 44 -1.15 10.26 1.93
C GLU A 44 -0.53 8.93 2.41
N ALA A 45 0.67 8.60 1.92
CA ALA A 45 1.40 7.41 2.35
C ALA A 45 1.78 7.48 3.83
N ALA A 46 2.24 8.65 4.30
CA ALA A 46 2.59 8.86 5.71
C ALA A 46 1.37 8.74 6.63
N HIS A 47 0.23 9.30 6.25
CA HIS A 47 -1.01 9.16 7.01
C HIS A 47 -1.45 7.68 7.09
N TRP A 48 -1.45 6.97 5.96
CA TRP A 48 -1.76 5.53 5.93
C TRP A 48 -0.81 4.72 6.84
N TRP A 49 0.48 5.04 6.79
CA TRP A 49 1.52 4.34 7.52
C TRP A 49 1.45 4.58 9.04
N ILE A 50 1.43 5.86 9.45
CA ILE A 50 1.59 6.28 10.83
C ILE A 50 0.24 6.32 11.55
N MET A 51 -0.77 6.95 10.94
CA MET A 51 -2.05 7.19 11.61
C MET A 51 -2.97 5.97 11.53
N GLN A 52 -3.09 5.37 10.34
CA GLN A 52 -4.07 4.29 10.14
C GLN A 52 -3.55 2.94 10.64
N HIS A 53 -2.32 2.58 10.28
CA HIS A 53 -1.75 1.26 10.61
C HIS A 53 -0.70 1.30 11.73
N GLN A 54 -0.28 2.49 12.19
CA GLN A 54 0.67 2.67 13.30
C GLN A 54 1.93 1.81 13.13
N LEU A 55 2.43 1.76 11.90
CA LEU A 55 3.60 1.00 11.52
C LEU A 55 4.87 1.66 12.08
N ASN A 56 5.87 0.83 12.42
CA ASN A 56 7.17 1.34 12.87
C ASN A 56 7.91 2.07 11.73
N HIS A 57 9.08 2.63 12.04
CA HIS A 57 9.90 3.31 11.04
C HIS A 57 10.23 2.42 9.83
N PHE A 58 10.43 1.13 10.07
CA PHE A 58 10.58 0.09 9.05
C PHE A 58 9.63 -1.07 9.31
N GLU A 59 9.07 -1.62 8.24
CA GLU A 59 8.23 -2.82 8.26
C GLU A 59 8.60 -3.76 7.12
N LYS A 60 8.32 -5.06 7.28
CA LYS A 60 8.61 -6.04 6.23
C LYS A 60 7.78 -5.74 4.97
N ALA A 61 8.41 -5.81 3.80
CA ALA A 61 7.74 -5.61 2.52
C ALA A 61 6.53 -6.55 2.32
N THR A 62 6.63 -7.79 2.80
CA THR A 62 5.53 -8.78 2.76
C THR A 62 4.33 -8.33 3.60
N LYS A 63 4.55 -7.79 4.80
CA LYS A 63 3.49 -7.24 5.67
C LYS A 63 2.81 -6.02 5.03
N ILE A 64 3.59 -5.10 4.48
CA ILE A 64 3.07 -3.91 3.80
C ILE A 64 2.18 -4.32 2.63
N LYS A 65 2.67 -5.21 1.74
CA LYS A 65 1.92 -5.71 0.59
C LYS A 65 0.59 -6.36 1.01
N ALA A 66 0.61 -7.18 2.05
CA ALA A 66 -0.61 -7.84 2.56
C ALA A 66 -1.67 -6.83 3.02
N LEU A 67 -1.28 -5.77 3.74
CA LEU A 67 -2.20 -4.72 4.19
C LEU A 67 -2.84 -3.97 3.02
N ILE A 68 -2.10 -3.74 1.93
CA ILE A 68 -2.63 -3.09 0.73
C ILE A 68 -3.63 -3.98 0.00
N LEU A 69 -3.31 -5.26 -0.16
CA LEU A 69 -4.17 -6.23 -0.85
C LEU A 69 -5.49 -6.44 -0.10
N ALA A 70 -5.46 -6.49 1.24
CA ALA A 70 -6.67 -6.58 2.05
C ALA A 70 -7.64 -5.39 1.81
N GLN A 71 -7.11 -4.18 1.60
CA GLN A 71 -7.91 -2.99 1.28
C GLN A 71 -8.40 -2.94 -0.18
N ALA A 72 -7.98 -3.87 -1.06
CA ALA A 72 -8.47 -3.94 -2.44
C ALA A 72 -9.73 -4.82 -2.54
N ASP A 73 -9.91 -5.75 -1.60
CA ASP A 73 -11.06 -6.65 -1.51
C ASP A 73 -12.30 -6.00 -0.86
N GLU A 74 -12.17 -4.82 -0.24
CA GLU A 74 -13.30 -4.06 0.31
C GLU A 74 -14.08 -3.29 -0.78
N ARG A 75 -14.33 -3.90 -1.94
CA ARG A 75 -15.37 -3.40 -2.85
C ARG A 75 -16.72 -3.74 -2.22
N PRO A 76 -17.59 -2.76 -1.92
CA PRO A 76 -18.96 -3.10 -1.56
C PRO A 76 -19.58 -3.77 -2.78
N ASP A 77 -19.91 -5.04 -2.61
CA ASP A 77 -20.63 -5.83 -3.59
C ASP A 77 -21.93 -5.11 -3.95
N LEU A 78 -21.95 -4.39 -5.07
CA LEU A 78 -23.16 -4.10 -5.83
C LEU A 78 -23.66 -5.43 -6.44
N LYS A 79 -24.07 -6.37 -5.58
CA LYS A 79 -24.67 -7.66 -5.94
C LYS A 79 -26.04 -7.84 -5.31
N HIS A 80 -26.87 -6.80 -5.23
CA HIS A 80 -28.28 -6.97 -4.88
C HIS A 80 -29.16 -6.03 -5.70
N ASN A 81 -29.33 -6.32 -6.99
CA ASN A 81 -30.66 -6.24 -7.60
C ASN A 81 -30.72 -7.06 -8.90
N THR A 82 -31.08 -8.33 -8.77
CA THR A 82 -31.75 -9.04 -9.87
C THR A 82 -33.05 -9.55 -9.28
N PRO A 83 -34.22 -9.00 -9.65
CA PRO A 83 -35.46 -9.59 -9.25
C PRO A 83 -35.58 -10.93 -9.98
N ARG A 84 -35.46 -12.03 -9.24
CA ARG A 84 -35.95 -13.33 -9.71
C ARG A 84 -37.47 -13.30 -9.63
N ARG A 85 -38.11 -12.88 -10.72
CA ARG A 85 -39.29 -13.50 -11.36
C ARG A 85 -39.85 -12.55 -12.41
#